data_AF-A0A1B3XJL2-F1
#
_entry.id   AF-A0A1B3XJL2-F1
#
_cell.length_a   1.000
_cell.length_b   1.000
_cell.length_c   1.000
_cell.angle_alpha   90.00
_cell.angle_beta   90.00
_cell.angle_gamma   90.00
#
_symmetry.space_group_name_H-M   'P 1'
#
loop_
_entity.id
_entity.type
_entity.pdbx_description
1 polymer ?
#
loop_
_entity_poly.entity_id
_entity_poly.type
_entity_poly.pdbx_seq_one_letter_code
_entity_poly.pdbx_strand_id
1 'polypeptide(L)'
;MNKEQFLKQLNDSLKKLSLEERQDILQDYEEYFAIGMEQGKTDQEISTSLGNPKQISRELLATYHLGQVEQSTSAGNVMRAVWAVIGLGFFNLVIVLGPFIALIGVVIAGWASAIAFILAPVFALLNLMVSSFQLFDLFFALALCGIGIFMAMGMFVATRALTKGFIRYLKFNASLVKGGLKK
;
A
#
# COMPACT_ATOMS: atom_id res chain seq x y z
N MET A 1 -53.07 15.46 15.33
CA MET A 1 -52.49 16.83 15.40
C MET A 1 -52.80 17.52 14.08
N ASN A 2 -52.80 18.85 14.02
CA ASN A 2 -53.01 19.57 12.76
C ASN A 2 -51.69 19.68 11.96
N LYS A 3 -51.76 20.11 10.69
CA LYS A 3 -50.59 20.25 9.80
C LYS A 3 -49.47 21.08 10.43
N GLU A 4 -49.80 22.25 10.96
CA GLU A 4 -48.82 23.17 11.57
C GLU A 4 -48.08 22.55 12.75
N GLN A 5 -48.81 21.84 13.63
CA GLN A 5 -48.21 21.15 14.77
C GLN A 5 -47.29 20.00 14.33
N PHE A 6 -47.68 19.27 13.29
CA PHE A 6 -46.88 18.17 12.74
C PHE A 6 -45.55 18.69 12.18
N LEU A 7 -45.62 19.69 11.29
CA LEU A 7 -44.44 20.27 10.64
C LEU A 7 -43.51 20.96 11.64
N LYS A 8 -44.07 21.66 12.63
CA LYS A 8 -43.26 22.27 13.69
C LYS A 8 -42.47 21.22 14.48
N GLN A 9 -43.12 20.12 14.87
CA GLN A 9 -42.45 19.04 15.60
C GLN A 9 -41.41 18.31 14.76
N LEU A 10 -41.68 18.11 13.47
CA LEU A 10 -40.74 17.52 12.53
C LEU A 10 -39.50 18.42 12.36
N ASN A 11 -39.71 19.72 12.11
CA ASN A 11 -38.66 20.72 11.98
C ASN A 11 -37.78 20.81 13.24
N ASP A 12 -38.39 20.81 14.43
CA ASP A 12 -37.67 20.83 15.70
C ASP A 12 -36.81 19.58 15.91
N SER A 13 -37.25 18.44 15.40
CA SER A 13 -36.55 17.16 15.54
C SER A 13 -35.46 16.96 14.48
N LEU A 14 -35.52 17.68 13.36
CA LEU A 14 -34.53 17.65 12.26
C LEU A 14 -33.44 18.73 12.36
N LYS A 15 -33.29 19.42 13.50
CA LYS A 15 -32.26 20.48 13.71
C LYS A 15 -30.81 20.05 13.49
N LYS A 16 -30.53 18.76 13.39
CA LYS A 16 -29.19 18.22 13.08
C LYS A 16 -28.86 18.23 11.59
N LEU A 17 -29.85 18.41 10.71
CA LEU A 17 -29.66 18.57 9.27
C LEU A 17 -29.36 20.04 8.93
N SER A 18 -28.83 20.28 7.74
CA SER A 18 -28.66 21.64 7.22
C SER A 18 -30.02 22.32 7.01
N LEU A 19 -30.01 23.66 6.89
CA LEU A 19 -31.24 24.42 6.66
C LEU A 19 -31.94 24.02 5.35
N GLU A 20 -31.17 23.76 4.30
CA GLU A 20 -31.64 23.40 2.96
C GLU A 20 -32.31 22.02 2.97
N GLU A 21 -31.60 20.98 3.44
CA GLU A 21 -32.15 19.61 3.54
C GLU A 21 -33.42 19.55 4.41
N ARG A 22 -33.43 20.33 5.50
CA ARG A 22 -34.58 20.39 6.38
C ARG A 22 -35.77 21.08 5.71
N GLN A 23 -35.54 22.09 4.87
CA GLN A 23 -36.60 22.75 4.10
C GLN A 23 -37.18 21.82 3.04
N ASP A 24 -36.32 21.09 2.32
CA ASP A 24 -36.76 20.11 1.32
C ASP A 24 -37.68 19.05 1.95
N ILE A 25 -37.26 18.46 3.07
CA ILE A 25 -38.08 17.47 3.79
C ILE A 25 -39.42 18.08 4.24
N LEU A 26 -39.41 19.30 4.77
CA LEU A 26 -40.65 19.94 5.21
C LEU A 26 -41.59 20.23 4.04
N GLN A 27 -41.05 20.60 2.88
CA GLN A 27 -41.81 20.84 1.65
C GLN A 27 -42.51 19.56 1.17
N ASP A 28 -41.82 18.42 1.18
CA ASP A 28 -42.42 17.12 0.81
C ASP A 28 -43.63 16.77 1.68
N TYR A 29 -43.51 16.97 3.00
CA TYR A 29 -44.63 16.75 3.91
C TYR A 29 -45.73 17.80 3.74
N GLU A 30 -45.40 19.05 3.43
CA GLU A 30 -46.40 20.07 3.11
C GLU A 30 -47.24 19.71 1.88
N GLU A 31 -46.59 19.19 0.83
CA GLU A 31 -47.23 18.70 -0.39
C GLU A 31 -48.09 17.46 -0.11
N TYR A 32 -47.61 16.54 0.73
CA TYR A 32 -48.39 15.38 1.16
C TYR A 32 -49.69 15.78 1.87
N PHE A 33 -49.63 16.76 2.77
CA PHE A 33 -50.83 17.30 3.42
C PHE A 33 -51.77 17.98 2.41
N ALA A 34 -51.24 18.69 1.41
CA ALA A 34 -52.04 19.33 0.36
C ALA A 34 -52.83 18.29 -0.47
N ILE A 35 -52.16 17.23 -0.92
CA ILE A 35 -52.77 16.13 -1.67
C ILE A 35 -53.85 15.43 -0.83
N GLY A 36 -53.60 15.22 0.47
CA GLY A 36 -54.59 14.62 1.37
C GLY A 36 -55.85 15.47 1.52
N MET A 37 -55.70 16.79 1.59
CA MET A 37 -56.84 17.72 1.66
C MET A 37 -57.64 17.75 0.36
N GLU A 38 -56.99 17.70 -0.81
CA GLU A 38 -57.68 17.60 -2.11
C GLU A 38 -58.53 16.31 -2.22
N GLN A 39 -58.09 15.24 -1.56
CA GLN A 39 -58.84 13.98 -1.45
C GLN A 39 -59.98 14.02 -0.42
N GLY A 40 -60.24 15.18 0.19
CA GLY A 40 -61.29 15.37 1.20
C GLY A 40 -60.94 14.84 2.59
N LYS A 41 -59.66 14.53 2.87
CA LYS A 41 -59.22 14.12 4.21
C LYS A 41 -58.95 15.33 5.09
N THR A 42 -59.20 15.18 6.38
CA THR A 42 -58.85 16.18 7.39
C THR A 42 -57.37 16.10 7.77
N ASP A 43 -56.81 17.21 8.24
CA ASP A 43 -55.45 17.25 8.80
C ASP A 43 -55.19 16.17 9.85
N GLN A 44 -56.18 15.87 10.69
CA GLN A 44 -56.02 14.84 11.72
C GLN A 44 -55.89 13.43 11.13
N GLU A 45 -56.64 13.11 10.08
CA GLU A 45 -56.58 11.82 9.40
C GLU A 45 -55.24 11.63 8.66
N ILE A 46 -54.77 12.69 8.00
CA ILE A 46 -53.47 12.69 7.32
C ILE A 46 -52.35 12.51 8.35
N SER A 47 -52.37 13.30 9.43
CA SER A 47 -51.38 13.17 10.50
C SER A 47 -51.39 11.79 11.18
N THR A 48 -52.58 11.19 11.35
CA THR A 48 -52.68 9.84 11.93
C THR A 48 -52.09 8.79 11.01
N SER A 49 -52.29 8.96 9.70
CA SER A 49 -51.72 8.09 8.66
C SER A 49 -50.19 8.20 8.58
N LEU A 50 -49.64 9.40 8.75
CA LEU A 50 -48.20 9.67 8.75
C LEU A 50 -47.51 9.18 10.03
N GLY A 51 -48.19 9.19 11.17
CA GLY A 51 -47.65 8.74 12.45
C GLY A 51 -46.93 9.83 13.24
N ASN A 52 -45.88 9.48 13.98
CA ASN A 52 -45.21 10.39 14.93
C ASN A 52 -44.01 11.13 14.28
N PRO A 53 -44.04 12.48 14.19
CA PRO A 53 -42.93 13.28 13.64
C PRO A 53 -41.55 12.97 14.22
N LYS A 54 -41.47 12.69 15.53
CA LYS A 54 -40.20 12.36 16.19
C LYS A 54 -39.66 11.02 15.74
N GLN A 55 -40.52 10.04 15.47
CA GLN A 55 -40.10 8.73 14.98
C GLN A 55 -39.60 8.85 13.53
N ILE A 56 -40.34 9.56 12.69
CA ILE A 56 -39.94 9.88 11.31
C ILE A 56 -38.56 10.56 11.29
N SER A 57 -38.35 11.58 12.13
CA SER A 57 -37.07 12.27 12.20
C SER A 57 -35.90 11.37 12.61
N ARG A 58 -36.14 10.37 13.49
CA ARG A 58 -35.11 9.41 13.90
C ARG A 58 -34.72 8.50 12.76
N GLU A 59 -35.68 8.05 11.98
CA GLU A 59 -35.47 7.22 10.79
C GLU A 59 -34.70 7.99 9.71
N LEU A 60 -35.12 9.23 9.42
CA LEU A 60 -34.42 10.11 8.48
C LEU A 60 -32.97 10.39 8.91
N LEU A 61 -32.75 10.70 10.19
CA LEU A 61 -31.41 10.93 10.73
C LEU A 61 -30.55 9.67 10.74
N ALA A 62 -31.14 8.49 10.99
CA ALA A 62 -30.42 7.23 10.93
C ALA A 62 -29.90 6.95 9.50
N THR A 63 -30.76 7.15 8.49
CA THR A 63 -30.39 7.00 7.08
C THR A 63 -29.33 8.04 6.66
N TYR A 64 -29.44 9.27 7.15
CA TYR A 64 -28.45 10.33 6.92
C TYR A 64 -27.07 10.01 7.50
N HIS A 65 -27.02 9.50 8.73
CA HIS A 65 -25.76 9.11 9.36
C HIS A 65 -25.10 7.93 8.66
N LEU A 66 -25.87 6.99 8.09
CA LEU A 66 -25.33 5.89 7.30
C LEU A 66 -24.72 6.37 5.97
N GLY A 67 -25.34 7.35 5.31
CA GLY A 67 -24.82 7.96 4.07
C GLY A 67 -23.53 8.77 4.25
N GLN A 68 -23.33 9.41 5.42
CA GLN A 68 -22.09 10.17 5.69
C GLN A 68 -20.88 9.29 6.01
N VAL A 69 -21.09 8.07 6.52
CA VAL A 69 -19.99 7.13 6.82
C VAL A 69 -19.29 6.66 5.53
N GLU A 70 -19.98 6.70 4.38
CA GLU A 70 -19.35 6.46 3.07
C GLU A 70 -18.59 7.67 2.50
N GLN A 71 -18.85 8.89 2.98
CA GLN A 71 -18.25 10.12 2.43
C GLN A 71 -17.09 10.71 3.26
N SER A 72 -16.73 10.12 4.41
CA SER A 72 -15.67 10.68 5.26
C SER A 72 -14.23 10.36 4.83
N THR A 73 -13.98 9.99 3.57
CA THR A 73 -12.63 10.04 2.99
C THR A 73 -12.33 11.46 2.52
N SER A 74 -12.12 12.39 3.46
CA SER A 74 -11.66 13.75 3.15
C SER A 74 -10.48 13.71 2.18
N ALA A 75 -10.48 14.55 1.14
CA ALA A 75 -9.42 14.60 0.13
C ALA A 75 -8.02 14.73 0.75
N GLY A 76 -7.90 15.38 1.91
CA GLY A 76 -6.65 15.45 2.67
C GLY A 76 -6.20 14.13 3.29
N ASN A 77 -7.14 13.26 3.70
CA ASN A 77 -6.84 11.92 4.20
C ASN A 77 -6.39 11.00 3.05
N VAL A 78 -7.03 11.11 1.89
CA VAL A 78 -6.64 10.36 0.68
C VAL A 78 -5.27 10.82 0.19
N MET A 79 -5.01 12.12 0.12
CA MET A 79 -3.70 12.67 -0.26
C MET A 79 -2.59 12.19 0.66
N ARG A 80 -2.81 12.19 1.99
CA ARG A 80 -1.83 11.64 2.95
C ARG A 80 -1.61 10.14 2.75
N ALA A 81 -2.65 9.37 2.48
CA ALA A 81 -2.52 7.94 2.18
C ALA A 81 -1.73 7.70 0.89
N VAL A 82 -1.96 8.48 -0.17
CA VAL A 82 -1.20 8.41 -1.43
C VAL A 82 0.28 8.70 -1.19
N TRP A 83 0.61 9.78 -0.48
CA TRP A 83 2.00 10.07 -0.13
C TRP A 83 2.65 9.00 0.74
N ALA A 84 1.92 8.42 1.68
CA ALA A 84 2.42 7.31 2.49
C ALA A 84 2.70 6.06 1.64
N VAL A 85 1.83 5.72 0.69
CA VAL A 85 2.03 4.57 -0.22
C VAL A 85 3.22 4.80 -1.15
N ILE A 86 3.33 5.99 -1.75
CA ILE A 86 4.49 6.36 -2.59
C ILE A 86 5.78 6.31 -1.77
N GLY A 87 5.77 6.92 -0.58
CA GLY A 87 6.91 6.93 0.34
C GLY A 87 7.31 5.53 0.79
N LEU A 88 6.35 4.68 1.13
CA LEU A 88 6.58 3.27 1.48
C LEU A 88 7.16 2.48 0.29
N GLY A 89 6.66 2.74 -0.93
CA GLY A 89 7.19 2.14 -2.16
C GLY A 89 8.66 2.51 -2.40
N PHE A 90 8.99 3.80 -2.33
CA PHE A 90 10.36 4.28 -2.47
C PHE A 90 11.28 3.82 -1.33
N PHE A 91 10.79 3.85 -0.09
CA PHE A 91 11.52 3.36 1.07
C PHE A 91 11.85 1.88 0.92
N ASN A 92 10.88 1.05 0.51
CA ASN A 92 11.10 -0.36 0.24
C ASN A 92 12.11 -0.57 -0.90
N LEU A 93 12.03 0.21 -1.97
CA LEU A 93 13.00 0.15 -3.07
C LEU A 93 14.42 0.41 -2.55
N VAL A 94 14.67 1.51 -1.84
CA VAL A 94 16.03 1.83 -1.39
C VAL A 94 16.53 0.82 -0.34
N ILE A 95 15.71 0.50 0.66
CA ILE A 95 16.12 -0.30 1.80
C ILE A 95 16.24 -1.79 1.47
N VAL A 96 15.43 -2.31 0.54
CA VAL A 96 15.45 -3.74 0.18
C VAL A 96 16.24 -3.97 -1.10
N LEU A 97 15.98 -3.19 -2.17
CA LEU A 97 16.66 -3.39 -3.45
C LEU A 97 18.12 -2.92 -3.39
N GLY A 98 18.42 -1.83 -2.68
CA GLY A 98 19.77 -1.29 -2.56
C GLY A 98 20.79 -2.31 -2.03
N PRO A 99 20.59 -2.88 -0.83
CA PRO A 99 21.46 -3.93 -0.30
C PRO A 99 21.50 -5.19 -1.17
N PHE A 100 20.40 -5.52 -1.85
CA PHE A 100 20.36 -6.67 -2.77
C PHE A 100 21.28 -6.47 -3.99
N ILE A 101 21.22 -5.30 -4.62
CA ILE A 101 22.12 -4.94 -5.72
C ILE A 101 23.57 -4.91 -5.24
N ALA A 102 23.83 -4.31 -4.06
CA ALA A 102 25.17 -4.28 -3.48
C ALA A 102 25.72 -5.70 -3.26
N LEU A 103 24.89 -6.62 -2.75
CA LEU A 103 25.27 -8.02 -2.55
C LEU A 103 25.63 -8.71 -3.87
N ILE A 104 24.83 -8.52 -4.93
CA ILE A 104 25.14 -9.04 -6.26
C ILE A 104 26.47 -8.46 -6.77
N GLY A 105 26.66 -7.14 -6.60
CA GLY A 105 27.89 -6.45 -6.97
C GLY A 105 29.12 -7.05 -6.30
N VAL A 106 29.05 -7.34 -4.99
CA VAL A 106 30.13 -8.00 -4.24
C VAL A 106 30.42 -9.40 -4.80
N VAL A 107 29.38 -10.17 -5.12
CA VAL A 107 29.57 -11.52 -5.70
C VAL A 107 30.26 -11.46 -7.06
N ILE A 108 29.82 -10.55 -7.93
CA ILE A 108 30.41 -10.36 -9.26
C ILE A 108 31.87 -9.90 -9.13
N ALA A 109 32.13 -8.88 -8.30
CA ALA A 109 33.48 -8.36 -8.07
C ALA A 109 34.42 -9.42 -7.49
N GLY A 110 33.93 -10.25 -6.57
CA GLY A 110 34.69 -11.37 -6.00
C GLY A 110 35.09 -12.40 -7.05
N TRP A 111 34.15 -12.81 -7.91
CA TRP A 111 34.45 -13.74 -9.01
C TRP A 111 35.38 -13.13 -10.07
N ALA A 112 35.15 -11.88 -10.45
CA ALA A 112 36.00 -11.17 -11.41
C ALA A 112 37.45 -11.05 -10.90
N SER A 113 37.62 -10.74 -9.61
CA SER A 113 38.94 -10.67 -8.96
C SER A 113 39.64 -12.03 -8.95
N ALA A 114 38.91 -13.09 -8.59
CA ALA A 114 39.46 -14.45 -8.59
C ALA A 114 39.92 -14.89 -9.99
N ILE A 115 39.11 -14.63 -11.02
CA ILE A 115 39.45 -14.93 -12.42
C ILE A 115 40.68 -14.13 -12.86
N ALA A 116 40.71 -12.82 -12.56
CA ALA A 116 41.85 -11.97 -12.91
C ALA A 116 43.17 -12.48 -12.31
N PHE A 117 43.13 -12.93 -11.05
CA PHE A 117 44.29 -13.49 -10.36
C PHE A 117 44.71 -14.84 -10.92
N ILE A 118 43.77 -15.72 -11.26
CA ILE A 118 44.05 -17.02 -11.91
C ILE A 118 44.71 -16.80 -13.28
N LEU A 119 44.31 -15.75 -14.01
CA LEU A 119 44.89 -15.40 -15.30
C LEU A 119 46.21 -14.63 -15.20
N ALA A 120 46.66 -14.25 -14.00
CA ALA A 120 47.91 -13.49 -13.83
C ALA A 120 49.14 -14.12 -14.51
N PRO A 121 49.36 -15.46 -14.49
CA PRO A 121 50.47 -16.08 -15.21
C PRO A 121 50.38 -15.92 -16.73
N VAL A 122 49.18 -15.90 -17.30
CA VAL A 122 48.98 -15.67 -18.74
C VAL A 122 49.39 -14.24 -19.09
N PHE A 123 49.01 -13.25 -18.28
CA PHE A 123 49.44 -11.86 -18.48
C PHE A 123 50.96 -11.69 -18.31
N ALA A 124 51.57 -12.41 -17.36
CA ALA A 124 53.02 -12.40 -17.19
C ALA A 124 53.74 -12.96 -18.44
N LEU A 125 53.22 -14.04 -19.05
CA LEU A 125 53.75 -14.59 -20.29
C LEU A 125 53.61 -13.61 -21.47
N LEU A 126 52.46 -12.91 -21.57
CA LEU A 126 52.26 -11.89 -22.61
C LEU A 126 53.24 -10.72 -22.46
N ASN A 127 53.56 -10.32 -21.22
CA ASN A 127 54.53 -9.25 -20.96
C ASN A 127 55.94 -9.59 -21.48
N LEU A 128 56.32 -10.88 -21.53
CA LEU A 128 57.62 -11.32 -22.06
C LEU A 128 57.78 -11.04 -23.56
N MET A 129 56.69 -10.83 -24.31
CA MET A 129 56.75 -10.47 -25.73
C MET A 129 57.10 -8.99 -25.94
N VAL A 130 56.92 -8.16 -24.90
CA VAL A 130 57.08 -6.69 -24.97
C VAL A 130 58.28 -6.22 -24.15
N SER A 131 58.55 -6.89 -23.03
CA SER A 131 59.55 -6.51 -22.03
C SER A 131 60.56 -7.64 -21.77
N SER A 132 61.70 -7.31 -21.17
CA SER A 132 62.69 -8.29 -20.73
C SER A 132 62.15 -9.18 -19.60
N PHE A 133 62.52 -10.47 -19.61
CA PHE A 133 62.14 -11.41 -18.55
C PHE A 133 62.65 -10.96 -17.18
N GLN A 134 61.73 -10.89 -16.21
CA GLN A 134 62.06 -10.72 -14.80
C GLN A 134 61.52 -11.91 -14.01
N LEU A 135 62.42 -12.61 -13.31
CA LEU A 135 62.07 -13.78 -12.52
C LEU A 135 61.05 -13.44 -11.42
N PHE A 136 61.16 -12.23 -10.85
CA PHE A 136 60.23 -11.72 -9.84
C PHE A 136 58.78 -11.65 -10.36
N ASP A 137 58.56 -11.16 -11.58
CA ASP A 137 57.22 -11.06 -12.18
C ASP A 137 56.55 -12.43 -12.33
N LEU A 138 57.33 -13.45 -12.73
CA LEU A 138 56.84 -14.82 -12.84
C LEU A 138 56.44 -15.38 -11.47
N PHE A 139 57.28 -15.22 -10.45
CA PHE A 139 56.96 -15.67 -9.09
C PHE A 139 55.74 -14.96 -8.53
N PHE A 140 55.63 -13.64 -8.74
CA PHE A 140 54.49 -12.85 -8.28
C PHE A 140 53.19 -13.28 -8.97
N ALA A 141 53.23 -13.51 -10.29
CA ALA A 141 52.08 -13.99 -11.04
C ALA A 141 51.62 -15.39 -10.61
N LEU A 142 52.55 -16.31 -10.33
CA LEU A 142 52.23 -17.64 -9.79
C LEU A 142 51.64 -17.56 -8.38
N ALA A 143 52.16 -16.67 -7.53
CA ALA A 143 51.61 -16.43 -6.20
C ALA A 143 50.17 -15.88 -6.27
N LEU A 144 49.92 -14.89 -7.13
CA LEU A 144 48.58 -14.36 -7.39
C LEU A 144 47.63 -15.44 -7.91
N CYS A 145 48.08 -16.30 -8.81
CA CYS A 145 47.28 -17.43 -9.30
C CYS A 145 46.86 -18.36 -8.15
N GLY A 146 47.80 -18.72 -7.27
CA GLY A 146 47.50 -19.51 -6.08
C GLY A 146 46.42 -18.85 -5.19
N ILE A 147 46.57 -17.55 -4.91
CA ILE A 147 45.57 -16.77 -4.16
C ILE A 147 44.22 -16.77 -4.89
N GLY A 148 44.22 -16.60 -6.21
CA GLY A 148 43.02 -16.62 -7.05
C GLY A 148 42.26 -17.93 -6.96
N ILE A 149 42.95 -19.07 -6.93
CA ILE A 149 42.33 -20.40 -6.76
C ILE A 149 41.65 -20.52 -5.38
N PHE A 150 42.34 -20.12 -4.30
CA PHE A 150 41.73 -20.12 -2.96
C PHE A 150 40.54 -19.17 -2.86
N MET A 151 40.65 -17.99 -3.50
CA MET A 151 39.57 -17.01 -3.58
C MET A 151 38.36 -17.58 -4.33
N ALA A 152 38.56 -18.26 -5.46
CA ALA A 152 37.51 -18.92 -6.22
C ALA A 152 36.82 -20.03 -5.41
N MET A 153 37.58 -20.83 -4.66
CA MET A 153 37.04 -21.85 -3.77
C MET A 153 36.18 -21.22 -2.65
N GLY A 154 36.65 -20.13 -2.04
CA GLY A 154 35.88 -19.35 -1.07
C GLY A 154 34.59 -18.77 -1.67
N MET A 155 34.70 -18.18 -2.86
CA MET A 155 33.56 -17.61 -3.59
C MET A 155 32.52 -18.66 -3.98
N PHE A 156 32.93 -19.88 -4.30
CA PHE A 156 32.00 -20.98 -4.57
C PHE A 156 31.15 -21.30 -3.33
N VAL A 157 31.78 -21.41 -2.16
CA VAL A 157 31.06 -21.64 -0.89
C VAL A 157 30.16 -20.46 -0.54
N ALA A 158 30.67 -19.22 -0.65
CA ALA A 158 29.92 -18.01 -0.35
C ALA A 158 28.68 -17.88 -1.25
N THR A 159 28.84 -18.04 -2.56
CA THR A 159 27.74 -17.97 -3.53
C THR A 159 26.69 -19.05 -3.26
N ARG A 160 27.13 -20.28 -2.93
CA ARG A 160 26.22 -21.38 -2.57
C ARG A 160 25.46 -21.11 -1.26
N ALA A 161 26.10 -20.50 -0.27
CA ALA A 161 25.44 -20.11 0.98
C ALA A 161 24.40 -19.01 0.74
N LEU A 162 24.75 -17.97 -0.02
CA LEU A 162 23.86 -16.87 -0.37
C LEU A 162 22.63 -17.36 -1.14
N THR A 163 22.83 -18.17 -2.18
CA THR A 163 21.72 -18.74 -2.97
C THR A 163 20.80 -19.62 -2.14
N LYS A 164 21.34 -20.49 -1.26
CA LYS A 164 20.51 -21.27 -0.33
C LYS A 164 19.73 -20.39 0.63
N GLY A 165 20.36 -19.35 1.18
CA GLY A 165 19.71 -18.36 2.05
C GLY A 165 18.56 -17.65 1.34
N PHE A 166 18.81 -17.19 0.11
CA PHE A 166 17.80 -16.53 -0.73
C PHE A 166 16.61 -17.45 -1.04
N ILE A 167 16.86 -18.71 -1.42
CA ILE A 167 15.78 -19.69 -1.65
C ILE A 167 14.96 -19.91 -0.36
N ARG A 168 15.61 -20.00 0.80
CA ARG A 168 14.93 -20.14 2.09
C ARG A 168 14.05 -18.92 2.39
N TYR A 169 14.56 -17.71 2.14
CA TYR A 169 13.80 -16.47 2.29
C TYR A 169 12.58 -16.43 1.36
N LEU A 170 12.73 -16.78 0.09
CA LEU A 170 11.61 -16.85 -0.86
C LEU A 170 10.55 -17.87 -0.42
N LYS A 171 10.98 -19.06 0.02
CA LYS A 171 10.07 -20.09 0.54
C LYS A 171 9.31 -19.61 1.77
N PHE A 172 10.00 -18.92 2.69
CA PHE A 172 9.37 -18.33 3.87
C PHE A 172 8.30 -17.30 3.49
N ASN A 173 8.60 -16.34 2.62
CA ASN A 173 7.62 -15.35 2.17
C ASN A 173 6.43 -15.99 1.43
N ALA A 174 6.71 -16.92 0.52
CA ALA A 174 5.64 -17.65 -0.18
C ALA A 174 4.75 -18.45 0.79
N SER A 175 5.33 -19.02 1.85
CA SER A 175 4.59 -19.75 2.88
C SER A 175 3.72 -18.84 3.74
N LEU A 176 4.16 -17.60 4.03
CA LEU A 176 3.36 -16.61 4.77
C LEU A 176 2.14 -16.17 3.96
N VAL A 177 2.33 -15.87 2.67
CA VAL A 177 1.23 -15.47 1.78
C VAL A 177 0.22 -16.61 1.60
N LYS A 178 0.69 -17.85 1.42
CA LYS A 178 -0.20 -19.02 1.29
C LYS A 178 -0.84 -19.47 2.61
N GLY A 179 -0.16 -19.26 3.74
CA GLY A 179 -0.65 -19.58 5.08
C GLY A 179 -1.66 -18.57 5.62
N GLY A 180 -1.59 -17.31 5.18
CA GLY A 180 -2.56 -16.27 5.51
C GLY A 180 -3.94 -16.42 4.83
N LEU A 181 -4.04 -17.25 3.79
CA LEU A 181 -5.29 -17.55 3.06
C LEU A 181 -6.12 -18.69 3.66
N LYS A 182 -5.67 -19.27 4.79
CA LYS A 182 -6.47 -20.22 5.58
C LYS A 182 -6.94 -19.55 6.87
N LYS A 183 -7.93 -18.68 6.76
CA LYS A 183 -8.86 -18.33 7.85
C LYS A 183 -10.24 -18.11 7.27
#